data_AF-A0ABD1D6T0-F1
#
_entry.id   AF-A0ABD1D6T0-F1
#
_cell.length_a   1.000
_cell.length_b   1.000
_cell.length_c   1.000
_cell.angle_alpha   90.00
_cell.angle_beta   90.00
_cell.angle_gamma   90.00
#
_symmetry.space_group_name_H-M   'P 1'
#
loop_
_entity.id
_entity.type
_entity.pdbx_description
1 polymer ?
#
loop_
_entity_poly.entity_id
_entity_poly.type
_entity_poly.pdbx_seq_one_letter_code
_entity_poly.pdbx_strand_id
1 'polypeptide(L)'
;MARHDDGESYGQPLKFDPDFKGPLSKRSCTDIPCLFLFVAFLAGWGFVAYYALHHGDLDRLLVPTDSKGLKCGVDSEVQDKPYLFFFDISECAKYDVPLYGCKTPQVCVSKCPSEQFGFELNACNAGKLDEFRKNLICDQTVPNDKGSLSCLEIQEHIDRGHCARYYLKSVPFAKRCISDLPDTECPYIPPKMSAEMKDCSNNRRLGRQLLEERMTRLQSYFARYVDNLLSHVTNDTRVHQVRRTAYCALD
;
A
#
# COMPACT_ATOMS: atom_id res chain seq x y z
N MET A 1 24.45 61.83 -47.65
CA MET A 1 25.35 61.96 -46.50
C MET A 1 25.45 60.62 -45.81
N ALA A 2 26.61 59.97 -45.88
CA ALA A 2 26.95 58.82 -45.04
C ALA A 2 28.02 59.26 -44.04
N ARG A 3 27.90 58.86 -42.78
CA ARG A 3 29.04 58.57 -41.91
C ARG A 3 28.63 57.56 -40.83
N HIS A 4 29.09 56.33 -41.02
CA HIS A 4 29.38 55.37 -39.97
C HIS A 4 30.47 55.98 -39.06
N ASP A 5 30.25 55.96 -37.76
CA ASP A 5 31.32 56.17 -36.76
C ASP A 5 31.41 54.89 -35.94
N ASP A 6 32.29 54.02 -36.40
CA ASP A 6 32.71 52.79 -35.75
C ASP A 6 33.89 53.17 -34.85
N GLY A 7 33.72 53.09 -33.53
CA GLY A 7 34.74 53.47 -32.58
C GLY A 7 34.54 52.80 -31.23
N GLU A 8 34.66 51.48 -31.20
CA GLU A 8 34.78 50.73 -29.95
C GLU A 8 36.01 51.23 -29.16
N SER A 9 35.76 52.04 -28.13
CA SER A 9 36.75 52.41 -27.15
C SER A 9 36.90 51.24 -26.16
N TYR A 10 37.80 50.32 -26.48
CA TYR A 10 38.22 49.29 -25.54
C TYR A 10 38.98 49.98 -24.40
N GLY A 11 38.35 50.04 -23.22
CA GLY A 11 38.95 50.61 -22.00
C GLY A 11 40.29 49.95 -21.67
N GLN A 12 41.17 50.71 -21.01
CA GLN A 12 42.50 50.22 -20.62
C GLN A 12 42.40 48.92 -19.81
N PRO A 13 43.28 47.93 -20.02
CA PRO A 13 43.27 46.70 -19.25
C PRO A 13 43.44 47.01 -17.76
N LEU A 14 42.60 46.40 -16.91
CA LEU A 14 42.70 46.54 -15.47
C LEU A 14 44.11 46.15 -15.01
N LYS A 15 44.86 47.13 -14.51
CA LYS A 15 46.16 46.88 -13.89
C LYS A 15 45.94 46.15 -12.58
N PHE A 16 46.69 45.07 -12.38
CA PHE A 16 46.69 44.33 -11.12
C PHE A 16 47.17 45.27 -10.00
N ASP A 17 46.25 45.63 -9.11
CA ASP A 17 46.55 46.39 -7.90
C ASP A 17 46.90 45.39 -6.77
N PRO A 18 48.18 45.30 -6.36
CA PRO A 18 48.60 44.37 -5.31
C PRO A 18 47.99 44.69 -3.94
N ASP A 19 47.45 45.89 -3.74
CA ASP A 19 46.73 46.29 -2.53
C ASP A 19 45.20 46.11 -2.64
N PHE A 20 44.70 45.58 -3.77
CA PHE A 20 43.28 45.29 -3.95
C PHE A 20 42.85 44.12 -3.06
N LYS A 21 42.45 44.45 -1.84
CA LYS A 21 41.68 43.57 -0.98
C LYS A 21 40.28 43.48 -1.57
N GLY A 22 40.06 42.48 -2.41
CA GLY A 22 38.77 42.25 -3.04
C GLY A 22 37.62 42.19 -2.02
N PRO A 23 36.35 42.23 -2.48
CA PRO A 23 35.14 42.34 -1.65
C PRO A 23 34.89 41.16 -0.67
N LEU A 24 35.87 40.30 -0.48
CA LEU A 24 35.88 39.13 0.39
C LEU A 24 36.62 39.36 1.73
N SER A 25 37.25 40.53 1.94
CA SER A 25 38.10 40.79 3.12
C SER A 25 37.35 40.83 4.47
N LYS A 26 36.02 40.89 4.49
CA LYS A 26 35.19 40.97 5.71
C LYS A 26 34.02 39.99 5.71
N ARG A 27 34.21 38.77 5.21
CA ARG A 27 33.19 37.71 5.40
C ARG A 27 33.39 37.06 6.75
N SER A 28 32.57 37.46 7.73
CA SER A 28 32.41 36.67 8.95
C SER A 28 31.79 35.32 8.56
N CYS A 29 32.28 34.21 9.12
CA CYS A 29 31.88 32.87 8.70
C CYS A 29 30.41 32.62 9.06
N THR A 30 29.50 32.96 8.14
CA THR A 30 28.05 32.75 8.28
C THR A 30 27.69 31.26 8.35
N ASP A 31 28.62 30.37 8.00
CA ASP A 31 28.41 28.93 7.98
C ASP A 31 28.24 28.32 9.38
N ILE A 32 28.88 28.88 10.42
CA ILE A 32 28.80 28.34 11.78
C ILE A 32 27.37 28.43 12.37
N PRO A 33 26.72 29.62 12.42
CA PRO A 33 25.34 29.70 12.92
C PRO A 33 24.34 28.95 12.02
N CYS A 34 24.54 28.95 10.71
CA CYS A 34 23.72 28.17 9.78
C CYS A 34 23.87 26.65 10.01
N LEU A 35 25.08 26.17 10.32
CA LEU A 35 25.34 24.77 10.65
C LEU A 35 24.63 24.34 11.93
N PHE A 36 24.65 25.16 12.99
CA PHE A 36 23.91 24.86 14.22
C PHE A 36 22.40 24.76 13.99
N LEU A 37 21.85 25.67 13.19
CA LEU A 37 20.43 25.66 12.83
C LEU A 37 20.09 24.40 12.02
N PHE A 38 20.95 24.01 11.06
CA PHE A 38 20.78 22.78 10.28
C PHE A 38 20.83 21.51 11.13
N VAL A 39 21.79 21.40 12.05
CA VAL A 39 21.88 20.25 12.97
C VAL A 39 20.68 20.20 13.90
N ALA A 40 20.22 21.34 14.42
CA ALA A 40 19.03 21.41 15.25
C ALA A 40 17.77 20.97 14.48
N PHE A 41 17.66 21.36 13.20
CA PHE A 41 16.58 20.92 12.32
C PHE A 41 16.62 19.40 12.10
N LEU A 42 17.79 18.82 11.82
CA LEU A 42 17.95 17.36 11.67
C LEU A 42 17.61 16.62 12.97
N ALA A 43 18.03 17.12 14.12
CA ALA A 43 17.69 16.55 15.42
C ALA A 43 16.17 16.60 15.66
N GLY A 44 15.52 17.72 15.33
CA GLY A 44 14.06 17.86 15.39
C GLY A 44 13.34 16.83 14.51
N TRP A 45 13.79 16.66 13.27
CA TRP A 45 13.24 15.63 12.37
C TRP A 45 13.49 14.20 12.86
N GLY A 46 14.67 13.93 13.40
CA GLY A 46 14.99 12.65 14.02
C GLY A 46 14.06 12.34 15.20
N PHE A 47 13.77 13.33 16.04
CA PHE A 47 12.81 13.20 17.13
C PHE A 47 11.38 12.93 16.62
N VAL A 48 10.91 13.68 15.62
CA VAL A 48 9.59 13.46 15.02
C VAL A 48 9.49 12.05 14.41
N ALA A 49 10.52 11.61 13.69
CA ALA A 49 10.56 10.26 13.11
C ALA A 49 10.54 9.16 14.18
N TYR A 50 11.36 9.31 15.24
CA TYR A 50 11.34 8.40 16.39
C TYR A 50 9.96 8.34 17.05
N TYR A 51 9.37 9.50 17.34
CA TYR A 51 8.04 9.60 17.93
C TYR A 51 6.98 8.92 17.04
N ALA A 52 7.03 9.14 15.73
CA ALA A 52 6.11 8.54 14.77
C ALA A 52 6.29 7.01 14.66
N LEU A 53 7.51 6.48 14.79
CA LEU A 53 7.73 5.03 14.78
C LEU A 53 7.21 4.35 16.06
N HIS A 54 7.31 5.01 17.21
CA HIS A 54 6.89 4.44 18.49
C HIS A 54 5.40 4.62 18.79
N HIS A 55 4.80 5.71 18.32
CA HIS A 55 3.39 6.03 18.57
C HIS A 55 2.50 5.94 17.32
N GLY A 56 3.10 5.68 16.15
CA GLY A 56 2.37 5.49 14.91
C GLY A 56 1.73 4.11 14.86
N ASP A 57 0.41 4.09 14.71
CA ASP A 57 -0.34 2.88 14.43
C ASP A 57 -0.57 2.76 12.92
N LEU A 58 0.26 1.95 12.26
CA LEU A 58 0.14 1.70 10.82
C LEU A 58 -1.21 1.04 10.48
N ASP A 59 -1.78 0.25 11.39
CA ASP A 59 -3.03 -0.46 11.15
C ASP A 59 -4.22 0.49 11.04
N ARG A 60 -4.10 1.70 11.60
CA ARG A 60 -5.09 2.77 11.50
C ARG A 60 -5.01 3.52 10.16
N LEU A 61 -3.82 3.61 9.56
CA LEU A 61 -3.62 4.22 8.24
C LEU A 61 -4.07 3.28 7.11
N LEU A 62 -3.90 1.97 7.32
CA LEU A 62 -4.23 0.95 6.33
C LEU A 62 -5.67 0.40 6.47
N VAL A 63 -6.51 1.01 7.30
CA VAL A 63 -7.92 0.60 7.44
C VAL A 63 -8.61 0.78 6.09
N PRO A 64 -9.11 -0.30 5.48
CA PRO A 64 -9.85 -0.18 4.25
C PRO A 64 -11.25 0.36 4.53
N THR A 65 -11.75 1.13 3.57
CA THR A 65 -13.08 1.72 3.60
C THR A 65 -13.95 1.03 2.55
N ASP A 66 -15.22 0.78 2.83
CA ASP A 66 -16.18 0.24 1.86
C ASP A 66 -16.67 1.32 0.85
N SER A 67 -17.57 0.95 -0.07
CA SER A 67 -18.14 1.90 -1.05
C SER A 67 -19.06 2.96 -0.42
N LYS A 68 -19.50 2.75 0.82
CA LYS A 68 -20.37 3.67 1.57
C LYS A 68 -19.58 4.60 2.50
N GLY A 69 -18.26 4.45 2.55
CA GLY A 69 -17.41 5.26 3.42
C GLY A 69 -17.19 4.67 4.81
N LEU A 70 -17.67 3.45 5.07
CA LEU A 70 -17.50 2.77 6.36
C LEU A 70 -16.12 2.12 6.46
N LYS A 71 -15.46 2.31 7.60
CA LYS A 71 -14.15 1.78 7.92
C LYS A 71 -14.27 0.37 8.50
N CYS A 72 -13.81 -0.63 7.74
CA CYS A 72 -13.91 -2.03 8.13
C CYS A 72 -13.19 -2.30 9.46
N GLY A 73 -13.90 -2.89 10.43
CA GLY A 73 -13.38 -3.19 11.77
C GLY A 73 -13.28 -2.00 12.72
N VAL A 74 -13.78 -0.82 12.33
CA VAL A 74 -13.72 0.41 13.15
C VAL A 74 -15.11 0.99 13.39
N ASP A 75 -15.89 1.22 12.32
CA ASP A 75 -17.22 1.80 12.47
C ASP A 75 -18.20 0.78 13.05
N SER A 76 -19.17 1.23 13.85
CA SER A 76 -20.06 0.35 14.62
C SER A 76 -20.87 -0.64 13.77
N GLU A 77 -21.19 -0.29 12.53
CA GLU A 77 -21.95 -1.13 11.59
C GLU A 77 -21.11 -2.24 10.95
N VAL A 78 -19.78 -2.13 11.01
CA VAL A 78 -18.82 -3.05 10.37
C VAL A 78 -17.68 -3.42 11.33
N GLN A 79 -17.92 -3.31 12.64
CA GLN A 79 -16.90 -3.52 13.66
C GLN A 79 -16.44 -4.99 13.69
N ASP A 80 -17.34 -5.92 13.42
CA ASP A 80 -17.09 -7.36 13.29
C ASP A 80 -16.59 -7.78 11.90
N LYS A 81 -16.46 -6.82 10.98
CA LYS A 81 -16.11 -7.04 9.57
C LYS A 81 -14.80 -6.32 9.21
N PRO A 82 -13.63 -6.86 9.61
CA PRO A 82 -12.35 -6.16 9.46
C PRO A 82 -11.74 -6.26 8.05
N TYR A 83 -12.28 -7.09 7.15
CA TYR A 83 -11.72 -7.31 5.82
C TYR A 83 -12.54 -6.62 4.74
N LEU A 84 -11.89 -6.07 3.72
CA LEU A 84 -12.55 -5.49 2.55
C LEU A 84 -12.59 -6.49 1.40
N PHE A 85 -13.78 -6.71 0.86
CA PHE A 85 -14.05 -7.55 -0.30
C PHE A 85 -14.45 -6.69 -1.50
N PHE A 86 -13.97 -7.06 -2.69
CA PHE A 86 -14.26 -6.40 -3.96
C PHE A 86 -15.19 -7.27 -4.79
N PHE A 87 -16.27 -6.71 -5.34
CA PHE A 87 -17.19 -7.47 -6.19
C PHE A 87 -16.51 -7.91 -7.48
N ASP A 88 -15.71 -7.03 -8.07
CA ASP A 88 -14.87 -7.34 -9.22
C ASP A 88 -13.44 -6.80 -9.02
N ILE A 89 -12.52 -7.69 -8.67
CA ILE A 89 -11.10 -7.33 -8.48
C ILE A 89 -10.40 -6.98 -9.80
N SER A 90 -10.93 -7.38 -10.96
CA SER A 90 -10.32 -7.09 -12.27
C SER A 90 -10.45 -5.60 -12.62
N GLU A 91 -11.50 -4.94 -12.14
CA GLU A 91 -11.68 -3.49 -12.25
C GLU A 91 -10.56 -2.69 -11.55
N CYS A 92 -9.90 -3.29 -10.56
CA CYS A 92 -8.75 -2.69 -9.87
C CYS A 92 -7.42 -2.78 -10.65
N ALA A 93 -7.37 -3.49 -11.78
CA ALA A 93 -6.17 -3.59 -12.62
C ALA A 93 -6.19 -2.60 -13.80
N LYS A 94 -7.21 -1.75 -13.90
CA LYS A 94 -7.36 -0.79 -14.99
C LYS A 94 -6.42 0.41 -14.82
N TYR A 95 -6.05 1.02 -15.94
CA TYR A 95 -5.06 2.11 -16.00
C TYR A 95 -5.51 3.40 -15.31
N ASP A 96 -6.81 3.57 -15.04
CA ASP A 96 -7.40 4.75 -14.42
C ASP A 96 -7.49 4.67 -12.88
N VAL A 97 -7.16 3.51 -12.31
CA VAL A 97 -7.17 3.24 -10.86
C VAL A 97 -6.26 4.18 -10.04
N PRO A 98 -5.06 4.57 -10.50
CA PRO A 98 -4.23 5.54 -9.76
C PRO A 98 -4.87 6.91 -9.59
N LEU A 99 -5.83 7.28 -10.45
CA LEU A 99 -6.48 8.58 -10.44
C LEU A 99 -7.85 8.56 -9.75
N TYR A 100 -8.63 7.49 -9.97
CA TYR A 100 -10.03 7.42 -9.53
C TYR A 100 -10.31 6.31 -8.50
N GLY A 101 -9.29 5.53 -8.13
CA GLY A 101 -9.48 4.33 -7.33
C GLY A 101 -10.18 3.21 -8.11
N CYS A 102 -10.44 2.08 -7.44
CA CYS A 102 -11.20 0.99 -8.05
C CYS A 102 -12.69 1.37 -8.14
N LYS A 103 -13.29 1.24 -9.33
CA LYS A 103 -14.71 1.56 -9.58
C LYS A 103 -15.70 0.45 -9.23
N THR A 104 -15.22 -0.67 -8.67
CA THR A 104 -16.07 -1.77 -8.21
C THR A 104 -16.72 -1.44 -6.86
N PRO A 105 -17.97 -1.89 -6.62
CA PRO A 105 -18.50 -1.99 -5.27
C PRO A 105 -17.55 -2.81 -4.38
N GLN A 106 -17.36 -2.33 -3.17
CA GLN A 106 -16.50 -2.93 -2.15
C GLN A 106 -17.24 -2.91 -0.81
N VAL A 107 -17.16 -4.01 -0.06
CA VAL A 107 -17.94 -4.22 1.17
C VAL A 107 -17.06 -4.82 2.26
N CYS A 108 -17.31 -4.45 3.50
CA CYS A 108 -16.66 -5.08 4.64
C CYS A 108 -17.24 -6.48 4.90
N VAL A 109 -16.37 -7.45 5.15
CA VAL A 109 -16.73 -8.84 5.49
C VAL A 109 -15.96 -9.32 6.74
N SER A 110 -16.58 -10.23 7.49
CA SER A 110 -15.97 -10.84 8.68
C SER A 110 -14.85 -11.82 8.32
N LYS A 111 -14.98 -12.51 7.19
CA LYS A 111 -13.98 -13.43 6.65
C LYS A 111 -13.99 -13.38 5.13
N CYS A 112 -12.80 -13.49 4.53
CA CYS A 112 -12.69 -13.65 3.09
C CYS A 112 -13.30 -14.98 2.62
N PRO A 113 -13.99 -15.02 1.46
CA PRO A 113 -14.61 -16.23 0.96
C PRO A 113 -13.56 -17.32 0.71
N SER A 114 -13.74 -18.48 1.35
CA SER A 114 -12.85 -19.63 1.25
C SER A 114 -13.23 -20.61 0.13
N GLU A 115 -14.35 -20.37 -0.55
CA GLU A 115 -14.88 -21.17 -1.64
C GLU A 115 -15.31 -20.25 -2.78
N GLN A 116 -15.44 -20.81 -3.98
CA GLN A 116 -15.99 -20.09 -5.12
C GLN A 116 -17.52 -20.05 -5.07
N PHE A 117 -18.09 -18.98 -5.62
CA PHE A 117 -19.52 -18.78 -5.69
C PHE A 117 -19.88 -18.15 -7.02
N GLY A 118 -21.02 -18.55 -7.58
CA GLY A 118 -21.60 -17.92 -8.76
C GLY A 118 -23.11 -18.08 -8.70
N PHE A 119 -23.83 -16.97 -8.80
CA PHE A 119 -25.28 -16.97 -8.87
C PHE A 119 -25.74 -17.01 -10.33
N GLU A 120 -26.59 -17.99 -10.63
CA GLU A 120 -27.30 -18.09 -11.91
C GLU A 120 -28.79 -18.29 -11.66
N LEU A 121 -29.61 -17.35 -12.14
CA LEU A 121 -31.06 -17.38 -11.94
C LEU A 121 -31.68 -18.70 -12.41
N ASN A 122 -31.23 -19.23 -13.55
CA ASN A 122 -31.73 -20.48 -14.12
C ASN A 122 -31.41 -21.72 -13.27
N ALA A 123 -30.34 -21.66 -12.47
CA ALA A 123 -29.92 -22.72 -11.56
C ALA A 123 -30.55 -22.57 -10.15
N CYS A 124 -31.21 -21.43 -9.88
CA CYS A 124 -31.82 -21.14 -8.59
C CYS A 124 -33.19 -21.82 -8.47
N ASN A 125 -33.30 -22.72 -7.50
CA ASN A 125 -34.53 -23.46 -7.17
C ASN A 125 -34.65 -23.60 -5.65
N ALA A 126 -35.80 -24.10 -5.17
CA ALA A 126 -36.05 -24.24 -3.73
C ALA A 126 -34.97 -25.05 -2.98
N GLY A 127 -34.32 -26.02 -3.63
CA GLY A 127 -33.27 -26.84 -3.03
C GLY A 127 -31.91 -26.15 -2.91
N LYS A 128 -31.60 -25.18 -3.77
CA LYS A 128 -30.34 -24.42 -3.78
C LYS A 128 -30.45 -23.01 -3.22
N LEU A 129 -31.67 -22.52 -2.99
CA LEU A 129 -31.92 -21.15 -2.56
C LEU A 129 -31.24 -20.83 -1.23
N ASP A 130 -31.28 -21.75 -0.26
CA ASP A 130 -30.65 -21.54 1.04
C ASP A 130 -29.12 -21.50 0.95
N GLU A 131 -28.52 -22.27 0.02
CA GLU A 131 -27.09 -22.20 -0.28
C GLU A 131 -26.73 -20.84 -0.88
N PHE A 132 -27.52 -20.36 -1.85
CA PHE A 132 -27.33 -19.04 -2.42
C PHE A 132 -27.43 -17.94 -1.36
N ARG A 133 -28.47 -17.96 -0.51
CA ARG A 133 -28.65 -16.97 0.57
C ARG A 133 -27.48 -16.95 1.55
N LYS A 134 -26.94 -18.12 1.90
CA LYS A 134 -25.82 -18.24 2.84
C LYS A 134 -24.52 -17.67 2.27
N ASN A 135 -24.25 -17.94 0.99
CA ASN A 135 -22.98 -17.57 0.35
C ASN A 135 -23.04 -16.19 -0.32
N LEU A 136 -24.22 -15.62 -0.57
CA LEU A 136 -24.34 -14.30 -1.18
C LEU A 136 -23.63 -13.22 -0.33
N ILE A 137 -22.75 -12.43 -0.94
CA ILE A 137 -22.09 -11.28 -0.28
C ILE A 137 -22.75 -10.01 -0.81
N CYS A 138 -23.23 -9.15 0.09
CA CYS A 138 -23.93 -7.91 -0.25
C CYS A 138 -23.43 -6.73 0.60
N ASP A 139 -23.74 -5.53 0.13
CA ASP A 139 -23.56 -4.30 0.89
C ASP A 139 -24.62 -4.14 1.98
N GLN A 140 -24.49 -3.10 2.81
CA GLN A 140 -25.40 -2.83 3.93
C GLN A 140 -26.81 -2.36 3.50
N THR A 141 -27.12 -2.21 2.20
CA THR A 141 -28.49 -1.88 1.75
C THR A 141 -29.39 -3.09 1.80
N VAL A 142 -28.80 -4.29 1.70
CA VAL A 142 -29.52 -5.55 1.75
C VAL A 142 -29.65 -5.98 3.21
N PRO A 143 -30.85 -6.38 3.67
CA PRO A 143 -31.03 -6.89 5.02
C PRO A 143 -30.06 -8.03 5.34
N ASN A 144 -29.53 -8.03 6.56
CA ASN A 144 -28.65 -9.11 7.03
C ASN A 144 -29.38 -10.47 7.05
N ASP A 145 -30.69 -10.47 7.29
CA ASP A 145 -31.54 -11.64 7.12
C ASP A 145 -31.89 -11.85 5.64
N LYS A 146 -31.09 -12.70 4.98
CA LYS A 146 -31.29 -13.10 3.59
C LYS A 146 -32.31 -14.23 3.45
N GLY A 147 -32.86 -14.74 4.55
CA GLY A 147 -33.81 -15.86 4.57
C GLY A 147 -35.14 -15.56 3.86
N SER A 148 -35.49 -14.28 3.69
CA SER A 148 -36.68 -13.85 2.97
C SER A 148 -36.48 -13.73 1.45
N LEU A 149 -35.24 -13.60 0.98
CA LEU A 149 -34.95 -13.27 -0.43
C LEU A 149 -35.28 -14.45 -1.35
N SER A 150 -36.12 -14.20 -2.36
CA SER A 150 -36.36 -15.12 -3.47
C SER A 150 -35.24 -15.06 -4.51
N CYS A 151 -35.18 -16.03 -5.42
CA CYS A 151 -34.21 -16.04 -6.52
C CYS A 151 -34.29 -14.74 -7.38
N LEU A 152 -35.49 -14.20 -7.58
CA LEU A 152 -35.70 -12.96 -8.35
C LEU A 152 -35.17 -11.74 -7.60
N GLU A 153 -35.40 -11.64 -6.29
CA GLU A 153 -34.88 -10.54 -5.47
C GLU A 153 -33.36 -10.59 -5.37
N ILE A 154 -32.77 -11.79 -5.25
CA ILE A 154 -31.31 -11.96 -5.29
C ILE A 154 -30.75 -11.43 -6.63
N GLN A 155 -31.36 -11.82 -7.75
CA GLN A 155 -30.95 -11.35 -9.07
C GLN A 155 -31.07 -9.83 -9.20
N GLU A 156 -32.15 -9.23 -8.70
CA GLU A 156 -32.35 -7.79 -8.73
C GLU A 156 -31.28 -7.04 -7.91
N HIS A 157 -30.93 -7.53 -6.71
CA HIS A 157 -29.86 -6.93 -5.91
C HIS A 157 -28.48 -7.08 -6.56
N ILE A 158 -28.24 -8.18 -7.27
CA ILE A 158 -27.02 -8.37 -8.07
C ILE A 158 -26.98 -7.35 -9.22
N ASP A 159 -28.08 -7.20 -9.97
CA ASP A 159 -28.15 -6.31 -11.13
C ASP A 159 -28.04 -4.82 -10.75
N ARG A 160 -28.52 -4.48 -9.54
CA ARG A 160 -28.35 -3.14 -8.94
C ARG A 160 -26.96 -2.90 -8.34
N GLY A 161 -26.09 -3.91 -8.32
CA GLY A 161 -24.73 -3.80 -7.78
C GLY A 161 -24.65 -3.79 -6.25
N HIS A 162 -25.71 -4.26 -5.56
CA HIS A 162 -25.73 -4.39 -4.10
C HIS A 162 -25.19 -5.73 -3.61
N CYS A 163 -25.19 -6.76 -4.46
CA CYS A 163 -24.62 -8.07 -4.16
C CYS A 163 -23.63 -8.53 -5.25
N ALA A 164 -22.64 -9.30 -4.83
CA ALA A 164 -21.67 -9.89 -5.75
C ALA A 164 -22.33 -11.03 -6.54
N ARG A 165 -22.26 -10.96 -7.88
CA ARG A 165 -22.77 -12.02 -8.77
C ARG A 165 -21.99 -13.32 -8.62
N TYR A 166 -20.67 -13.20 -8.56
CA TYR A 166 -19.75 -14.31 -8.43
C TYR A 166 -18.50 -13.85 -7.68
N TYR A 167 -17.77 -14.79 -7.09
CA TYR A 167 -16.48 -14.53 -6.49
C TYR A 167 -15.65 -15.81 -6.43
N LEU A 168 -14.33 -15.63 -6.39
CA LEU A 168 -13.37 -16.71 -6.25
C LEU A 168 -12.98 -16.87 -4.79
N LYS A 169 -12.43 -18.06 -4.48
CA LYS A 169 -11.72 -18.26 -3.21
C LYS A 169 -10.67 -17.16 -3.04
N SER A 170 -10.56 -16.63 -1.84
CA SER A 170 -9.65 -15.53 -1.51
C SER A 170 -9.04 -15.69 -0.14
N VAL A 171 -7.88 -15.04 0.03
CA VAL A 171 -7.15 -15.01 1.30
C VAL A 171 -7.00 -13.56 1.78
N PRO A 172 -7.00 -13.33 3.09
CA PRO A 172 -6.78 -12.00 3.64
C PRO A 172 -5.33 -11.57 3.47
N PHE A 173 -5.11 -10.39 2.89
CA PHE A 173 -3.81 -9.73 2.79
C PHE A 173 -3.99 -8.23 3.06
N ALA A 174 -3.30 -7.68 4.06
CA ALA A 174 -3.42 -6.27 4.47
C ALA A 174 -4.90 -5.81 4.64
N LYS A 175 -5.70 -6.61 5.37
CA LYS A 175 -7.15 -6.40 5.57
C LYS A 175 -8.00 -6.38 4.28
N ARG A 176 -7.50 -6.90 3.17
CA ARG A 176 -8.23 -7.00 1.88
C ARG A 176 -8.30 -8.46 1.43
N CYS A 177 -9.39 -8.84 0.79
CA CYS A 177 -9.55 -10.17 0.22
C CYS A 177 -8.96 -10.20 -1.20
N ILE A 178 -7.92 -11.00 -1.39
CA ILE A 178 -7.26 -11.19 -2.69
C ILE A 178 -7.51 -12.61 -3.15
N SER A 179 -7.93 -12.78 -4.41
CA SER A 179 -8.21 -14.09 -5.00
C SER A 179 -7.02 -15.04 -4.89
N ASP A 180 -7.27 -16.20 -4.30
CA ASP A 180 -6.37 -17.34 -4.20
C ASP A 180 -6.58 -18.20 -5.44
N LEU A 181 -6.00 -17.76 -6.55
CA LEU A 181 -6.07 -18.49 -7.82
C LEU A 181 -5.19 -19.75 -7.73
N PRO A 182 -5.76 -20.96 -7.86
CA PRO A 182 -4.95 -22.17 -8.00
C PRO A 182 -4.17 -22.08 -9.33
N ASP A 183 -2.94 -22.61 -9.36
CA ASP A 183 -2.04 -22.55 -10.53
C ASP A 183 -2.64 -23.11 -11.84
N THR A 184 -3.75 -23.85 -11.74
CA THR A 184 -4.41 -24.56 -12.84
C THR A 184 -5.55 -23.81 -13.51
N GLU A 185 -6.04 -22.70 -12.93
CA GLU A 185 -7.12 -21.86 -13.49
C GLU A 185 -6.60 -20.47 -13.87
N CYS A 186 -5.59 -20.45 -14.74
CA CYS A 186 -5.42 -19.31 -15.63
C CYS A 186 -6.40 -19.47 -16.80
N PRO A 187 -6.99 -18.38 -17.33
CA PRO A 187 -7.90 -18.44 -18.48
C PRO A 187 -7.25 -19.22 -19.63
N TYR A 188 -8.05 -19.98 -20.38
CA TYR A 188 -7.60 -20.88 -21.44
C TYR A 188 -6.63 -20.17 -22.41
N ILE A 189 -5.35 -20.52 -22.30
CA ILE A 189 -4.26 -19.95 -23.09
C ILE A 189 -3.97 -20.89 -24.26
N PRO A 190 -3.91 -20.40 -25.51
CA PRO A 190 -3.55 -21.22 -26.66
C PRO A 190 -2.17 -21.89 -26.42
N PRO A 191 -1.97 -23.14 -26.87
CA PRO A 191 -0.87 -24.01 -26.44
C PRO A 191 0.54 -23.43 -26.63
N LYS A 192 0.72 -22.49 -27.56
CA LYS A 192 1.99 -21.79 -27.82
C LYS A 192 2.46 -20.89 -26.65
N MET A 193 1.57 -20.46 -25.75
CA MET A 193 1.86 -19.52 -24.66
C MET A 193 1.88 -20.21 -23.28
N SER A 194 1.84 -21.55 -23.24
CA SER A 194 1.93 -22.36 -22.01
C SER A 194 3.35 -22.46 -21.43
N ALA A 195 4.39 -22.39 -22.29
CA ALA A 195 5.78 -22.46 -21.87
C ALA A 195 6.24 -21.16 -21.16
N GLU A 196 5.82 -20.00 -21.66
CA GLU A 196 6.09 -18.69 -21.04
C GLU A 196 5.27 -18.50 -19.74
N MET A 197 4.13 -19.17 -19.59
CA MET A 197 3.27 -19.05 -18.39
C MET A 197 3.83 -19.77 -17.15
N LYS A 198 4.54 -20.89 -17.33
CA LYS A 198 5.31 -21.53 -16.22
C LYS A 198 6.35 -20.56 -15.65
N ASP A 199 6.91 -19.72 -16.51
CA ASP A 199 7.86 -18.69 -16.12
C ASP A 199 7.15 -17.59 -15.31
N CYS A 200 5.95 -17.15 -15.71
CA CYS A 200 5.16 -16.16 -14.95
C CYS A 200 4.77 -16.62 -13.53
N SER A 201 4.33 -17.87 -13.34
CA SER A 201 4.01 -18.39 -11.99
C SER A 201 5.26 -18.50 -11.10
N ASN A 202 6.35 -19.04 -11.65
CA ASN A 202 7.63 -19.11 -10.96
C ASN A 202 8.16 -17.69 -10.63
N ASN A 203 8.07 -16.76 -11.57
CA ASN A 203 8.48 -15.36 -11.39
C ASN A 203 7.60 -14.62 -10.38
N ARG A 204 6.30 -14.97 -10.27
CA ARG A 204 5.40 -14.39 -9.26
C ARG A 204 5.67 -14.92 -7.86
N ARG A 205 5.93 -16.23 -7.72
CA ARG A 205 6.36 -16.84 -6.44
C ARG A 205 7.71 -16.32 -6.00
N LEU A 206 8.67 -16.30 -6.92
CA LEU A 206 10.00 -15.71 -6.71
C LEU A 206 9.89 -14.23 -6.37
N GLY A 207 8.99 -13.49 -7.03
CA GLY A 207 8.70 -12.08 -6.73
C GLY A 207 8.14 -11.86 -5.33
N ARG A 208 7.20 -12.70 -4.86
CA ARG A 208 6.72 -12.65 -3.46
C ARG A 208 7.84 -12.97 -2.47
N GLN A 209 8.60 -14.04 -2.71
CA GLN A 209 9.72 -14.42 -1.85
C GLN A 209 10.79 -13.34 -1.81
N LEU A 210 11.12 -12.74 -2.95
CA LEU A 210 12.04 -11.60 -3.04
C LEU A 210 11.49 -10.37 -2.34
N LEU A 211 10.20 -10.06 -2.47
CA LEU A 211 9.58 -8.93 -1.77
C LEU A 211 9.58 -9.13 -0.26
N GLU A 212 9.22 -10.32 0.22
CA GLU A 212 9.26 -10.68 1.64
C GLU A 212 10.69 -10.69 2.17
N GLU A 213 11.66 -11.27 1.45
CA GLU A 213 13.08 -11.26 1.83
C GLU A 213 13.65 -9.84 1.81
N ARG A 214 13.32 -9.02 0.81
CA ARG A 214 13.80 -7.64 0.72
C ARG A 214 13.16 -6.77 1.80
N MET A 215 11.87 -6.94 2.09
CA MET A 215 11.18 -6.24 3.18
C MET A 215 11.76 -6.64 4.54
N THR A 216 11.96 -7.93 4.80
CA THR A 216 12.59 -8.38 6.05
C THR A 216 14.04 -7.96 6.16
N ARG A 217 14.81 -7.97 5.07
CA ARG A 217 16.17 -7.41 5.06
C ARG A 217 16.15 -5.91 5.30
N LEU A 218 15.29 -5.14 4.62
CA LEU A 218 15.15 -3.70 4.84
C LEU A 218 14.79 -3.42 6.30
N GLN A 219 13.82 -4.12 6.87
CA GLN A 219 13.48 -4.01 8.29
C GLN A 219 14.66 -4.38 9.19
N SER A 220 15.45 -5.41 8.87
CA SER A 220 16.63 -5.79 9.64
C SER A 220 17.81 -4.80 9.50
N TYR A 221 17.98 -4.18 8.32
CA TYR A 221 18.99 -3.16 8.07
C TYR A 221 18.61 -1.86 8.75
N PHE A 222 17.34 -1.45 8.66
CA PHE A 222 16.81 -0.33 9.42
C PHE A 222 16.92 -0.58 10.92
N ALA A 223 16.54 -1.77 11.42
CA ALA A 223 16.70 -2.13 12.83
C ALA A 223 18.17 -2.08 13.27
N ARG A 224 19.11 -2.63 12.49
CA ARG A 224 20.55 -2.53 12.79
C ARG A 224 21.08 -1.11 12.76
N TYR A 225 20.61 -0.30 11.82
CA TYR A 225 21.02 1.11 11.72
C TYR A 225 20.48 1.90 12.90
N VAL A 226 19.23 1.67 13.29
CA VAL A 226 18.58 2.27 14.45
C VAL A 226 19.21 1.78 15.75
N ASP A 227 19.52 0.50 15.90
CA ASP A 227 20.19 -0.08 17.08
C ASP A 227 21.63 0.41 17.22
N ASN A 228 22.40 0.49 16.12
CA ASN A 228 23.75 1.06 16.12
C ASN A 228 23.72 2.56 16.44
N LEU A 229 22.73 3.28 15.92
CA LEU A 229 22.55 4.70 16.23
C LEU A 229 22.13 4.91 17.69
N LEU A 230 21.20 4.10 18.20
CA LEU A 230 20.73 4.13 19.58
C LEU A 230 21.86 3.79 20.56
N SER A 231 22.64 2.74 20.29
CA SER A 231 23.78 2.36 21.14
C SER A 231 24.86 3.42 21.21
N HIS A 232 25.10 4.16 20.13
CA HIS A 232 26.03 5.29 20.11
C HIS A 232 25.49 6.54 20.83
N VAL A 233 24.17 6.71 20.89
CA VAL A 233 23.52 7.88 21.49
C VAL A 233 23.26 7.70 22.99
N THR A 234 22.96 6.48 23.46
CA THR A 234 22.57 6.26 24.86
C THR A 234 23.66 5.72 25.77
N ASN A 235 24.81 5.29 25.24
CA ASN A 235 25.93 4.67 26.00
C ASN A 235 25.46 3.64 27.05
N ASP A 236 24.37 2.92 26.75
CA ASP A 236 23.74 1.95 27.65
C ASP A 236 23.95 0.53 27.11
N THR A 237 24.72 -0.27 27.82
CA THR A 237 25.04 -1.67 27.50
C THR A 237 23.89 -2.66 27.74
N ARG A 238 22.67 -2.20 28.07
CA ARG A 238 21.53 -3.08 28.41
C ARG A 238 20.75 -3.67 27.23
N VAL A 239 21.00 -3.28 25.98
CA VAL A 239 20.19 -3.77 24.83
C VAL A 239 20.53 -5.22 24.41
N HIS A 240 21.61 -5.81 24.93
CA HIS A 240 22.00 -7.19 24.60
C HIS A 240 21.10 -8.29 25.20
N GLN A 241 20.12 -7.98 26.05
CA GLN A 241 19.32 -9.00 26.74
C GLN A 241 18.01 -9.42 26.07
N VAL A 242 17.52 -8.71 25.04
CA VAL A 242 16.23 -9.08 24.40
C VAL A 242 16.37 -10.21 23.37
N ARG A 243 17.59 -10.69 23.09
CA ARG A 243 17.86 -11.66 22.01
C ARG A 243 17.75 -13.15 22.40
N ARG A 244 17.21 -13.51 23.58
CA ARG A 244 17.26 -14.91 24.08
C ARG A 244 15.94 -15.66 24.28
N THR A 245 14.78 -15.13 23.90
CA THR A 245 13.49 -15.83 24.13
C THR A 245 12.71 -16.25 22.89
N ALA A 246 13.24 -16.14 21.68
CA ALA A 246 12.48 -16.47 20.45
C ALA A 246 12.98 -17.69 19.64
N TYR A 247 14.00 -18.41 20.10
CA TYR A 247 14.49 -19.63 19.43
C TYR A 247 14.57 -20.79 20.44
N CYS A 248 13.43 -21.36 20.81
CA CYS A 248 13.29 -22.69 21.41
C CYS A 248 11.79 -23.04 21.47
N ALA A 249 11.16 -23.24 20.32
CA ALA A 249 9.90 -23.95 20.16
C ALA A 249 9.73 -24.24 18.67
N LEU A 250 10.39 -25.31 18.19
CA LEU A 250 10.09 -26.09 16.98
C LEU A 250 11.23 -27.12 16.84
N ASP A 251 11.18 -28.13 17.70
CA ASP A 251 11.54 -29.52 17.41
C ASP A 251 10.43 -30.38 18.02
#